data_AF-A0A078FX74-F1
#
_entry.id   AF-A0A078FX74-F1
#
_cell.length_a   1.000
_cell.length_b   1.000
_cell.length_c   1.000
_cell.angle_alpha   90.00
_cell.angle_beta   90.00
_cell.angle_gamma   90.00
#
_symmetry.space_group_name_H-M   'P 1'
#
loop_
_entity.id
_entity.type
_entity.pdbx_description
1 polymer ?
#
loop_
_entity_poly.entity_id
_entity_poly.type
_entity_poly.pdbx_seq_one_letter_code
_entity_poly.pdbx_strand_id
1 'polypeptide(L)' 'MAGDTVLVSSSPRFDVYRNDFGWGKPVAVRAGPGNSISGKLVLFPGIDEGSFDIQTTLWCDVLVNLLADVEFLEHVTTMV' A
#
# COMPACT_ATOMS: atom_id res chain seq x y z
N MET A 1 16.43 -10.37 -12.43
CA MET A 1 15.33 -10.46 -13.41
C MET A 1 14.03 -10.39 -12.64
N ALA A 2 13.35 -9.26 -12.73
CA ALA A 2 12.07 -8.99 -12.07
C ALA A 2 11.23 -8.05 -12.95
N GLY A 3 11.45 -8.03 -14.27
CA GLY A 3 10.95 -6.97 -15.15
C GLY A 3 9.43 -6.83 -15.14
N ASP A 4 8.72 -7.95 -14.96
CA ASP A 4 7.26 -8.01 -15.11
C ASP A 4 6.58 -8.75 -13.95
N THR A 5 7.23 -8.86 -12.79
CA THR A 5 6.66 -9.60 -11.64
C THR A 5 6.06 -8.65 -10.62
N VAL A 6 4.79 -8.90 -10.29
CA VAL A 6 4.12 -8.26 -9.16
C VAL A 6 4.17 -9.20 -7.95
N LEU A 7 4.75 -8.72 -6.85
CA LEU A 7 4.78 -9.44 -5.57
C LEU A 7 3.80 -8.80 -4.61
N VAL A 8 2.77 -9.55 -4.20
CA VAL A 8 1.83 -9.12 -3.17
C VAL A 8 2.24 -9.71 -1.83
N SER A 9 2.31 -8.88 -0.80
CA SER A 9 2.63 -9.30 0.57
C SER A 9 1.72 -8.62 1.59
N SER A 10 1.64 -9.20 2.79
CA SER A 10 0.70 -8.80 3.85
C SER A 10 -0.77 -9.07 3.48
N SER A 11 -1.70 -8.66 4.34
CA SER A 11 -3.14 -8.80 4.12
C SER A 11 -3.89 -7.65 4.79
N PRO A 12 -4.89 -7.04 4.13
CA PRO A 12 -5.75 -6.04 4.76
C PRO A 12 -6.66 -6.64 5.85
N ARG A 13 -6.70 -7.97 5.97
CA ARG A 13 -7.46 -8.67 7.02
C ARG A 13 -6.71 -8.74 8.36
N PHE A 14 -5.46 -8.30 8.41
CA PHE A 14 -4.71 -8.24 9.65
C PHE A 14 -5.08 -6.96 10.40
N ASP A 15 -5.80 -7.13 11.50
CA ASP A 15 -6.29 -6.04 12.36
C ASP A 15 -5.15 -5.42 13.18
N VAL A 16 -4.33 -4.64 12.51
CA VAL A 16 -3.19 -3.91 13.09
C VAL A 16 -3.64 -2.74 13.97
N TYR A 17 -4.79 -2.12 13.67
CA TYR A 17 -5.32 -0.97 14.39
C TYR A 17 -5.92 -1.31 15.76
N ARG A 18 -6.21 -2.58 16.02
CA ARG A 18 -6.61 -3.04 17.36
C ARG A 18 -5.48 -3.00 18.40
N ASN A 19 -4.22 -2.93 17.99
CA ASN A 19 -3.10 -2.95 18.92
C ASN A 19 -2.97 -1.63 19.70
N ASP A 20 -3.42 -1.61 20.94
CA ASP A 20 -3.19 -0.50 21.87
C ASP A 20 -2.23 -0.95 22.98
N PHE A 21 -1.09 -0.28 23.09
CA PHE A 21 -0.05 -0.57 24.09
C PHE A 21 -0.23 0.23 25.39
N GLY A 22 -1.33 0.99 25.54
CA GLY A 22 -1.63 1.82 26.72
C GLY A 22 -1.46 3.32 26.50
N TRP A 23 -1.11 3.72 25.28
CA TRP A 23 -0.93 5.12 24.86
C TRP A 23 -1.80 5.51 23.67
N GLY A 24 -2.76 4.65 23.29
CA GLY A 24 -3.66 4.85 22.17
C GLY A 24 -3.39 3.91 21.01
N LYS A 25 -4.39 3.83 20.12
CA LYS A 25 -4.38 3.00 18.92
C LYS A 25 -3.46 3.58 17.83
N PRO A 26 -2.99 2.77 16.88
CA PRO A 26 -2.21 3.25 15.75
C PRO A 26 -3.07 4.16 14.86
N VAL A 27 -2.44 5.19 14.30
CA VAL A 27 -3.10 6.14 13.39
C VAL A 27 -2.91 5.77 11.91
N ALA A 28 -1.84 5.04 11.60
CA ALA A 28 -1.52 4.56 10.26
C ALA A 28 -0.52 3.40 10.37
N VAL A 29 -0.46 2.55 9.33
CA VAL A 29 0.54 1.48 9.21
C VAL A 29 1.31 1.63 7.91
N ARG A 30 2.64 1.49 7.99
CA ARG A 30 3.55 1.58 6.84
C ARG A 30 4.60 0.48 6.92
N ALA A 31 4.99 -0.03 5.76
CA ALA A 31 6.10 -0.95 5.64
C ALA A 31 7.43 -0.22 5.90
N GLY A 32 8.33 -0.88 6.61
CA GLY A 32 9.69 -0.38 6.81
C GLY A 32 10.47 -0.24 5.50
N PRO A 33 11.56 0.56 5.49
CA PRO A 33 12.28 0.97 4.29
C PRO A 33 12.89 -0.18 3.47
N GLY A 34 13.13 -1.35 4.08
CA GLY A 34 13.61 -2.55 3.37
C GLY A 34 12.61 -3.19 2.40
N ASN A 35 11.41 -2.64 2.26
CA ASN A 35 10.35 -3.15 1.38
C ASN A 35 10.29 -2.46 0.01
N SER A 36 11.44 -2.00 -0.52
CA SER A 36 11.53 -1.18 -1.74
C SER A 36 11.84 -1.94 -3.04
N ILE A 37 11.50 -3.23 -3.10
CA ILE A 37 11.71 -4.02 -4.32
C ILE A 37 10.70 -3.55 -5.38
N SER A 38 11.16 -3.16 -6.57
CA SER A 38 10.29 -2.78 -7.68
C SER A 38 9.28 -3.90 -7.99
N GLY A 39 8.00 -3.54 -8.12
CA GLY A 39 6.89 -4.48 -8.33
C GLY A 39 6.32 -5.07 -7.04
N LYS A 40 6.84 -4.74 -5.87
CA LYS A 40 6.29 -5.18 -4.58
C LYS A 40 5.11 -4.29 -4.16
N LEU A 41 4.01 -4.94 -3.79
CA LEU A 41 2.82 -4.37 -3.16
C LEU A 41 2.74 -4.91 -1.72
N VAL A 42 2.68 -4.01 -0.75
CA VAL A 42 2.45 -4.34 0.66
C VAL A 42 1.09 -3.80 1.06
N LEU A 43 0.16 -4.69 1.42
CA LEU A 43 -1.22 -4.34 1.74
C LEU A 43 -1.41 -4.16 3.25
N PHE A 44 -2.16 -3.12 3.61
CA PHE A 44 -2.58 -2.83 4.97
C PHE A 44 -4.10 -2.61 5.01
N PRO A 45 -4.78 -2.88 6.14
CA PRO A 45 -6.13 -2.33 6.31
C PRO A 45 -6.05 -0.79 6.23
N GLY A 46 -7.04 -0.18 5.60
CA GLY A 46 -7.19 1.26 5.62
C GLY A 46 -7.89 1.70 6.91
N ILE A 47 -7.93 3.00 7.14
CA ILE A 47 -8.56 3.57 8.34
C ILE A 47 -10.09 3.47 8.29
N ASP A 48 -10.66 3.56 7.08
CA ASP A 48 -12.09 3.46 6.85
C ASP A 48 -12.52 2.00 6.70
N GLU A 49 -13.69 1.66 7.20
CA GLU A 49 -14.21 0.28 7.13
C GLU A 49 -14.33 -0.19 5.67
N GLY A 50 -13.73 -1.34 5.38
CA GLY A 50 -13.72 -1.92 4.03
C GLY A 50 -12.63 -1.36 3.10
N SER A 51 -11.90 -0.33 3.51
CA SER A 51 -10.77 0.22 2.75
C SER A 51 -9.46 -0.55 3.01
N PHE A 52 -8.48 -0.38 2.12
CA PHE A 52 -7.13 -0.90 2.29
C PHE A 52 -6.11 0.08 1.68
N ASP A 53 -4.94 0.13 2.32
CA ASP A 53 -3.82 0.92 1.84
C ASP A 53 -2.79 0.02 1.16
N ILE A 54 -2.19 0.53 0.08
CA ILE A 54 -1.06 -0.13 -0.60
C ILE A 54 0.18 0.74 -0.46
N GLN A 55 1.24 0.16 0.10
CA GLN A 55 2.59 0.70 -0.08
C GLN A 55 3.29 -0.06 -1.20
N THR A 56 3.81 0.68 -2.19
CA THR A 56 4.50 0.08 -3.34
C THR A 56 5.75 0.85 -3.73
N THR A 57 6.65 0.14 -4.40
CA THR A 57 7.71 0.73 -5.21
C THR A 57 7.57 0.15 -6.61
N LEU A 58 7.36 1.01 -7.60
CA LEU A 58 7.18 0.64 -9.00
C LEU A 58 8.30 1.25 -9.84
N TRP A 59 8.47 0.74 -11.05
CA TRP A 59 9.31 1.41 -12.06
C TRP A 59 8.71 2.77 -12.42
N CYS A 60 9.57 3.75 -12.72
CA CYS A 60 9.15 5.12 -12.94
C CYS A 60 8.15 5.25 -14.10
N ASP A 61 8.37 4.51 -15.18
CA ASP A 61 7.47 4.46 -16.34
C ASP A 61 6.10 3.89 -15.98
N VAL A 62 6.04 2.80 -15.22
CA VAL A 62 4.78 2.22 -14.72
C VAL A 62 4.05 3.22 -13.81
N LEU A 63 4.76 3.88 -12.89
CA LEU A 63 4.16 4.86 -11.99
C LEU A 63 3.60 6.07 -12.76
N VAL A 64 4.36 6.59 -13.75
CA VAL A 64 3.91 7.69 -14.60
C VAL A 64 2.66 7.31 -15.39
N ASN A 65 2.61 6.09 -15.94
CA ASN A 65 1.44 5.62 -16.68
C ASN A 65 0.22 5.47 -15.76
N LEU A 66 0.37 4.91 -14.55
CA LEU A 66 -0.74 4.81 -13.58
C LEU A 66 -1.26 6.18 -13.13
N LEU A 67 -0.37 7.16 -12.94
CA LEU A 67 -0.75 8.52 -12.57
C LEU A 67 -1.44 9.30 -13.71
N ALA A 68 -1.35 8.80 -14.95
CA ALA A 68 -2.05 9.35 -16.11
C ALA A 68 -3.34 8.58 -16.45
N ASP A 69 -3.57 7.43 -15.81
CA ASP A 69 -4.72 6.56 -16.06
C ASP A 69 -5.93 7.02 -15.25
N VAL A 70 -6.93 7.57 -15.94
CA VAL A 70 -8.15 8.11 -15.31
C VAL A 70 -8.99 7.01 -14.69
N GLU A 71 -9.13 5.85 -15.34
CA GLU A 71 -9.93 4.72 -14.82
C GLU A 71 -9.31 4.17 -13.53
N PHE A 72 -7.98 4.09 -13.49
CA PHE A 72 -7.27 3.71 -12.27
C PHE A 72 -7.47 4.72 -11.14
N LEU A 73 -7.33 6.01 -11.43
CA LEU A 73 -7.44 7.08 -10.43
C LEU A 73 -8.86 7.26 -9.87
N GLU A 74 -9.91 6.79 -10.57
CA GLU A 74 -11.26 6.73 -10.01
C GLU A 74 -11.37 5.81 -8.78
N HIS A 75 -10.44 4.86 -8.63
CA HIS A 75 -10.47 3.83 -7.59
C HIS A 75 -9.37 4.01 -6.53
N VAL A 76 -8.46 4.97 -6.71
CA VAL A 76 -7.30 5.15 -5.83
C VAL A 76 -7.26 6.56 -5.28
N THR A 77 -7.22 6.66 -3.95
CA THR A 77 -6.88 7.91 -3.27
C THR A 77 -5.38 7.96 -3.03
N THR A 78 -4.68 8.91 -3.65
CA THR A 78 -3.27 9.15 -3.37
C THR A 78 -3.14 10.01 -2.12
N MET A 79 -2.71 9.42 -1.01
CA MET A 79 -2.28 10.19 0.15
C MET A 79 -0.86 10.68 -0.10
N VAL A 80 -0.73 11.98 -0.41
CA VAL A 80 0.55 12.69 -0.51
C VAL A 80 1.08 12.99 0.88
#